data_AF-A0AAD4LBX2-F1
#
_entry.id   AF-A0AAD4LBX2-F1
#
_cell.length_a   1.000
_cell.length_b   1.000
_cell.length_c   1.000
_cell.angle_alpha   90.00
_cell.angle_beta   90.00
_cell.angle_gamma   90.00
#
_symmetry.space_group_name_H-M   'P 1'
#
loop_
_entity.id
_entity.type
_entity.pdbx_description
1 polymer ?
#
loop_
_entity_poly.entity_id
_entity_poly.type
_entity_poly.pdbx_seq_one_letter_code
_entity_poly.pdbx_strand_id
1 'polypeptide(L)'
;MDAAHRRSPRTTIDTLINDVLLEVFFDWYRLYNTTDRSDLGWSIERWWYKPIHVCRTWRRLILTSSTNLDLHLVCTHGIPVEAMIFHSPPLPLRIYHPRIPVQISVADEESALFALQQCERVRRIHVIAPTVFLSNLVNVMDGEFPRLERPSHPLVDGSRISLMLPETLQAPLLHHLTLSNITLPTGSQLLRHAEGLITLALLNVPATAGFYPDHLVAQLSAMSHLEIVTIHFYAPFPTTRSSGDSRERR
;
A
#
# COMPACT_ATOMS: atom_id res chain seq x y z
N MET A 1 -62.59 6.82 33.75
CA MET A 1 -61.33 6.28 34.30
C MET A 1 -60.33 6.23 33.16
N ASP A 2 -59.60 7.32 32.93
CA ASP A 2 -58.63 7.43 31.84
C ASP A 2 -57.24 7.07 32.35
N ALA A 3 -56.71 5.95 31.86
CA ALA A 3 -55.37 5.48 32.16
C ALA A 3 -54.34 6.30 31.36
N ALA A 4 -53.83 7.37 31.98
CA ALA A 4 -52.75 8.18 31.46
C ALA A 4 -51.50 7.31 31.18
N HIS A 5 -51.26 7.01 29.91
CA HIS A 5 -50.05 6.34 29.44
C HIS A 5 -48.84 7.25 29.66
N ARG A 6 -48.03 6.94 30.69
CA ARG A 6 -46.71 7.53 30.88
C ARG A 6 -45.82 7.10 29.72
N ARG A 7 -45.63 7.97 28.73
CA ARG A 7 -44.61 7.79 27.69
C ARG A 7 -43.25 7.87 28.37
N SER A 8 -42.54 6.74 28.45
CA SER A 8 -41.14 6.71 28.86
C SER A 8 -40.35 7.75 28.04
N PRO A 9 -39.44 8.51 28.66
CA PRO A 9 -38.63 9.48 27.94
C PRO A 9 -37.89 8.75 26.82
N ARG A 10 -38.17 9.16 25.58
CA ARG A 10 -37.44 8.70 24.40
C ARG A 10 -36.04 9.26 24.53
N THR A 11 -35.09 8.41 24.90
CA THR A 11 -33.67 8.70 24.75
C THR A 11 -33.43 8.91 23.26
N THR A 12 -33.28 10.16 22.84
CA THR A 12 -32.93 10.48 21.46
C THR A 12 -31.48 10.10 21.23
N ILE A 13 -31.19 9.52 20.06
CA ILE A 13 -29.84 9.10 19.65
C ILE A 13 -28.82 10.25 19.76
N ASP A 14 -29.28 11.49 19.77
CA ASP A 14 -28.47 12.70 19.99
C ASP A 14 -27.80 12.80 21.37
N THR A 15 -28.18 11.93 22.33
CA THR A 15 -27.55 11.87 23.67
C THR A 15 -26.48 10.79 23.80
N LEU A 16 -26.28 9.94 22.79
CA LEU A 16 -25.10 9.08 22.79
C LEU A 16 -23.88 9.98 22.59
N ILE A 17 -23.04 10.05 23.61
CA ILE A 17 -21.79 10.81 23.59
C ILE A 17 -21.00 10.35 22.37
N ASN A 18 -20.61 11.31 21.51
CA ASN A 18 -19.86 11.07 20.29
C ASN A 18 -18.64 10.15 20.50
N ASP A 19 -18.03 10.24 21.68
CA ASP A 19 -16.89 9.43 22.09
C ASP A 19 -17.25 7.94 22.18
N VAL A 20 -18.42 7.59 22.73
CA VAL A 20 -18.90 6.21 22.80
C VAL A 20 -19.17 5.64 21.41
N LEU A 21 -19.70 6.46 20.49
CA LEU A 21 -19.88 6.04 19.10
C LEU A 21 -18.53 5.78 18.41
N LEU A 22 -17.52 6.63 18.65
CA LEU A 22 -16.17 6.40 18.13
C LEU A 22 -15.56 5.13 18.70
N GLU A 23 -15.64 4.90 20.01
CA GLU A 23 -15.19 3.65 20.63
C GLU A 23 -15.87 2.43 20.02
N VAL A 24 -17.18 2.48 19.81
CA VAL A 24 -17.91 1.39 19.13
C VAL A 24 -17.39 1.18 17.71
N PHE A 25 -17.12 2.24 16.94
CA PHE A 25 -16.53 2.09 15.61
C PHE A 25 -15.12 1.48 15.67
N PHE A 26 -14.30 1.91 16.63
CA PHE A 26 -12.95 1.38 16.84
C PHE A 26 -12.97 -0.09 17.25
N ASP A 27 -13.83 -0.46 18.19
CA ASP A 27 -13.93 -1.82 18.71
C ASP A 27 -14.51 -2.76 17.65
N TRP A 28 -15.53 -2.32 16.92
CA TRP A 28 -16.09 -3.08 15.81
C TRP A 28 -15.04 -3.28 14.71
N TYR A 29 -14.28 -2.23 14.38
CA TYR A 29 -13.16 -2.32 13.43
C TYR A 29 -12.04 -3.25 13.89
N ARG A 30 -11.60 -3.14 15.15
CA ARG A 30 -10.54 -3.99 15.72
C ARG A 30 -10.95 -5.46 15.78
N LEU A 31 -12.18 -5.77 16.18
CA LEU A 31 -12.63 -7.17 16.32
C LEU A 31 -12.63 -7.90 14.98
N TYR A 32 -13.20 -7.28 13.93
CA TYR A 32 -13.27 -7.90 12.60
C TYR A 32 -11.89 -8.05 11.92
N ASN A 33 -10.89 -7.29 12.37
CA ASN A 33 -9.55 -7.28 11.78
C ASN A 33 -8.65 -8.44 12.25
N THR A 34 -8.99 -9.13 13.35
CA THR A 34 -8.07 -10.13 13.94
C THR A 34 -8.28 -11.56 13.44
N THR A 35 -9.41 -11.85 12.78
CA THR A 35 -9.84 -13.25 12.60
C THR A 35 -9.56 -13.86 11.24
N ASP A 36 -9.18 -13.11 10.21
CA ASP A 36 -9.00 -13.70 8.88
C ASP A 36 -7.67 -13.34 8.21
N ARG A 37 -6.81 -14.35 8.13
CA ARG A 37 -5.47 -14.30 7.53
C ARG A 37 -5.51 -14.50 6.00
N SER A 38 -6.71 -14.63 5.41
CA SER A 38 -6.90 -14.94 4.00
C SER A 38 -7.66 -13.83 3.29
N ASP A 39 -7.02 -13.18 2.30
CA ASP A 39 -7.50 -12.36 1.16
C ASP A 39 -8.73 -11.42 1.28
N LEU A 40 -9.40 -11.31 2.42
CA LEU A 40 -10.63 -10.54 2.67
C LEU A 40 -10.38 -9.15 3.27
N GLY A 41 -9.10 -8.74 3.36
CA GLY A 41 -8.68 -7.44 3.87
C GLY A 41 -9.32 -6.23 3.18
N TRP A 42 -9.86 -6.40 1.98
CA TRP A 42 -10.61 -5.38 1.25
C TRP A 42 -11.87 -4.89 1.96
N SER A 43 -12.58 -5.80 2.63
CA SER A 43 -13.76 -5.44 3.41
C SER A 43 -13.37 -4.56 4.61
N ILE A 44 -12.15 -4.76 5.11
CA ILE A 44 -11.58 -4.00 6.21
C ILE A 44 -11.25 -2.60 5.74
N GLU A 45 -10.60 -2.39 4.60
CA GLU A 45 -10.23 -1.03 4.17
C GLU A 45 -11.43 -0.14 3.82
N ARG A 46 -12.60 -0.73 3.56
CA ARG A 46 -13.84 -0.03 3.19
C ARG A 46 -14.94 -0.10 4.26
N TRP A 47 -14.58 -0.45 5.49
CA TRP A 47 -15.55 -0.63 6.58
C TRP A 47 -16.44 0.60 6.82
N TRP A 48 -15.87 1.79 6.67
CA TRP A 48 -16.52 3.07 6.99
C TRP A 48 -17.52 3.55 5.94
N TYR A 49 -17.54 2.96 4.74
CA TYR A 49 -18.47 3.37 3.67
C TYR A 49 -19.94 3.15 4.08
N LYS A 50 -20.29 2.01 4.68
CA LYS A 50 -21.69 1.78 5.10
C LYS A 50 -22.13 2.72 6.24
N PRO A 51 -21.35 2.88 7.34
CA PRO A 51 -21.68 3.81 8.41
C PRO A 51 -21.93 5.26 7.97
N ILE A 52 -21.15 5.81 7.03
CA ILE A 52 -21.35 7.19 6.56
C ILE A 52 -22.68 7.40 5.81
N HIS A 53 -23.35 6.33 5.40
CA HIS A 53 -24.66 6.39 4.75
C HIS A 53 -25.83 6.20 5.73
N VAL A 54 -25.58 5.85 6.99
CA VAL A 54 -26.64 5.62 8.00
C VAL A 54 -27.34 6.92 8.37
N CYS A 55 -26.60 7.94 8.80
CA CYS A 55 -27.15 9.27 9.11
C CYS A 55 -26.09 10.38 8.99
N ARG A 56 -26.55 11.64 8.99
CA ARG A 56 -25.65 12.81 8.86
C ARG A 56 -24.66 12.94 10.02
N THR A 57 -25.09 12.61 11.23
CA THR A 57 -24.25 12.65 12.44
C THR A 57 -23.07 11.69 12.32
N TRP A 58 -23.34 10.44 11.90
CA TRP A 58 -22.31 9.42 11.72
C TRP A 58 -21.32 9.80 10.62
N ARG A 59 -21.84 10.28 9.47
CA ARG A 59 -20.98 10.80 8.41
C ARG A 59 -20.04 11.88 8.92
N ARG A 60 -20.56 12.87 9.66
CA ARG A 60 -19.75 13.96 10.20
C ARG A 60 -18.69 13.42 11.15
N LEU A 61 -19.10 12.63 12.14
CA LEU A 61 -18.23 12.08 13.18
C LEU A 61 -17.06 11.27 12.59
N ILE A 62 -17.35 10.39 11.63
CA ILE A 62 -16.35 9.55 10.96
C ILE A 62 -15.37 10.42 10.17
N LEU A 63 -15.88 11.34 9.34
CA LEU A 63 -15.03 12.17 8.49
C LEU A 63 -14.18 13.17 9.29
N THR A 64 -14.71 13.74 10.38
CA THR A 64 -13.93 14.61 11.28
C THR A 64 -12.88 13.84 12.08
N SER A 65 -13.08 12.53 12.26
CA SER A 65 -12.14 11.64 12.96
C SER A 65 -11.26 10.84 12.00
N SER A 66 -11.11 11.32 10.76
CA SER A 66 -10.45 10.58 9.68
C SER A 66 -9.02 10.13 10.00
N THR A 67 -8.25 10.96 10.71
CA THR A 67 -6.88 10.62 11.10
C THR A 67 -6.86 9.56 12.19
N ASN A 68 -7.70 9.71 13.23
CA ASN A 68 -7.79 8.75 14.34
C ASN A 68 -8.28 7.38 13.88
N LEU A 69 -9.20 7.36 12.92
CA LEU A 69 -9.78 6.14 12.34
C LEU A 69 -8.95 5.54 11.19
N ASP A 70 -7.77 6.11 10.87
CA ASP A 70 -6.96 5.74 9.70
C ASP A 70 -7.82 5.62 8.42
N LEU A 71 -8.71 6.59 8.19
CA LEU A 71 -9.54 6.58 6.98
C LEU A 71 -8.70 6.89 5.75
N HIS A 72 -8.95 6.13 4.69
CA HIS A 72 -8.26 6.25 3.43
C HIS A 72 -9.19 5.78 2.31
N LEU A 73 -8.88 6.21 1.08
CA LEU A 73 -9.52 5.72 -0.13
C LEU A 73 -8.65 4.62 -0.74
N VAL A 74 -9.30 3.58 -1.23
CA VAL A 74 -8.62 2.42 -1.81
C VAL A 74 -8.85 2.38 -3.31
N CYS A 75 -7.79 2.67 -4.06
CA CYS A 75 -7.70 2.52 -5.51
C CYS A 75 -7.41 1.06 -5.83
N THR A 76 -8.30 0.42 -6.59
CA THR A 76 -8.23 -1.00 -6.98
C THR A 76 -8.98 -1.21 -8.29
N HIS A 77 -8.89 -2.42 -8.82
CA HIS A 77 -9.50 -2.88 -10.06
C HIS A 77 -11.00 -2.52 -10.15
N GLY A 78 -11.38 -1.99 -11.32
CA GLY A 78 -12.77 -1.66 -11.67
C GLY A 78 -13.36 -0.44 -10.97
N ILE A 79 -12.60 0.27 -10.14
CA ILE A 79 -13.07 1.48 -9.47
C ILE A 79 -12.70 2.71 -10.31
N PRO A 80 -13.66 3.58 -10.65
CA PRO A 80 -13.36 4.84 -11.32
C PRO A 80 -12.67 5.80 -10.34
N VAL A 81 -11.34 5.70 -10.27
CA VAL A 81 -10.52 6.41 -9.28
C VAL A 81 -10.70 7.93 -9.38
N GLU A 82 -10.78 8.48 -10.59
CA GLU A 82 -10.98 9.92 -10.81
C GLU A 82 -12.28 10.41 -10.15
N ALA A 83 -13.40 9.76 -10.45
CA ALA A 83 -14.69 10.10 -9.85
C ALA A 83 -14.68 9.93 -8.33
N MET A 84 -14.05 8.86 -7.83
CA MET A 84 -13.90 8.63 -6.40
C MET A 84 -13.13 9.78 -5.73
N ILE A 85 -11.98 10.17 -6.28
CA ILE A 85 -11.14 11.25 -5.74
C ILE A 85 -11.92 12.57 -5.76
N PHE A 86 -12.60 12.88 -6.88
CA PHE A 86 -13.35 14.11 -7.07
C PHE A 86 -14.51 14.29 -6.07
N HIS A 87 -15.21 13.20 -5.73
CA HIS A 87 -16.35 13.26 -4.80
C HIS A 87 -15.99 12.98 -3.33
N SER A 88 -14.73 12.63 -3.07
CA SER A 88 -14.25 12.31 -1.72
C SER A 88 -13.65 13.52 -1.01
N PRO A 89 -13.70 13.56 0.34
CA PRO A 89 -12.83 14.47 1.09
C PRO A 89 -11.35 14.13 0.81
N PRO A 90 -10.40 15.02 1.15
CA PRO A 90 -8.96 14.87 0.88
C PRO A 90 -8.30 13.82 1.79
N LEU A 91 -8.85 12.61 1.79
CA LEU A 91 -8.36 11.45 2.52
C LEU A 91 -7.09 10.91 1.85
N PRO A 92 -6.18 10.30 2.63
CA PRO A 92 -5.06 9.52 2.10
C PRO A 92 -5.50 8.46 1.09
N LEU A 93 -4.64 8.16 0.12
CA LEU A 93 -4.85 7.13 -0.89
C LEU A 93 -4.01 5.89 -0.58
N ARG A 94 -4.62 4.73 -0.80
CA ARG A 94 -3.93 3.44 -0.90
C ARG A 94 -4.14 2.91 -2.31
N ILE A 95 -3.05 2.68 -3.02
CA ILE A 95 -3.06 2.00 -4.31
C ILE A 95 -2.86 0.52 -4.03
N TYR A 96 -3.87 -0.30 -4.26
CA TYR A 96 -3.86 -1.72 -3.90
C TYR A 96 -4.33 -2.54 -5.11
N HIS A 97 -3.40 -3.25 -5.73
CA HIS A 97 -3.58 -4.17 -6.85
C HIS A 97 -2.84 -5.48 -6.54
N PRO A 98 -3.40 -6.37 -5.70
CA PRO A 98 -2.78 -7.65 -5.42
C PRO A 98 -2.82 -8.56 -6.65
N ARG A 99 -2.12 -9.69 -6.56
CA ARG A 99 -2.07 -10.70 -7.61
C ARG A 99 -3.45 -11.33 -7.79
N ILE A 100 -4.25 -10.77 -8.69
CA ILE A 100 -5.48 -11.40 -9.16
C ILE A 100 -5.08 -12.24 -10.40
N PRO A 101 -5.63 -13.46 -10.60
CA PRO A 101 -5.37 -14.25 -11.80
C PRO A 101 -5.81 -13.58 -13.11
N VAL A 102 -6.52 -12.45 -13.02
CA VAL A 102 -6.96 -11.64 -14.16
C VAL A 102 -5.89 -10.61 -14.47
N GLN A 103 -5.55 -10.47 -15.74
CA GLN A 103 -4.65 -9.42 -16.21
C GLN A 103 -5.21 -8.04 -15.84
N ILE A 104 -4.34 -7.15 -15.37
CA ILE A 104 -4.69 -5.75 -15.09
C ILE A 104 -5.17 -5.13 -16.41
N SER A 105 -6.39 -4.57 -16.40
CA SER A 105 -6.91 -3.90 -17.59
C SER A 105 -6.21 -2.56 -17.81
N VAL A 106 -6.21 -2.06 -19.06
CA VAL A 106 -5.64 -0.74 -19.37
C VAL A 106 -6.27 0.36 -18.51
N ALA A 107 -7.58 0.26 -18.26
CA ALA A 107 -8.31 1.21 -17.40
C ALA A 107 -7.86 1.15 -15.93
N ASP A 108 -7.49 -0.04 -15.42
CA ASP A 108 -6.97 -0.20 -14.06
C ASP A 108 -5.55 0.39 -13.95
N GLU A 109 -4.72 0.19 -14.97
CA GLU A 109 -3.39 0.81 -15.07
C GLU A 109 -3.51 2.35 -15.09
N GLU A 110 -4.33 2.92 -15.97
CA GLU A 110 -4.58 4.36 -16.04
C GLU A 110 -5.09 4.91 -14.71
N SER A 111 -6.02 4.20 -14.06
CA SER A 111 -6.57 4.59 -12.76
C SER A 111 -5.52 4.58 -11.65
N ALA A 112 -4.61 3.60 -11.65
CA ALA A 112 -3.52 3.52 -10.68
C ALA A 112 -2.46 4.61 -10.91
N LEU A 113 -2.10 4.88 -12.16
CA LEU A 113 -1.19 5.97 -12.52
C LEU A 113 -1.79 7.33 -12.15
N PHE A 114 -3.08 7.55 -12.41
CA PHE A 114 -3.80 8.75 -11.99
C PHE A 114 -3.81 8.92 -10.46
N ALA A 115 -4.03 7.84 -9.70
CA ALA A 115 -3.93 7.87 -8.24
C ALA A 115 -2.53 8.26 -7.78
N LEU A 116 -1.50 7.74 -8.45
CA LEU A 116 -0.11 7.97 -8.08
C LEU A 116 0.32 9.43 -8.32
N GLN A 117 -0.23 10.09 -9.34
CA GLN A 117 -0.05 11.53 -9.59
C GLN A 117 -0.57 12.40 -8.43
N GLN A 118 -1.41 11.88 -7.55
CA GLN A 118 -1.83 12.56 -6.32
C GLN A 118 -0.82 12.33 -5.18
N CYS A 119 0.47 12.54 -5.44
CA CYS A 119 1.59 12.18 -4.56
C CYS A 119 1.40 12.63 -3.09
N GLU A 120 0.85 13.83 -2.89
CA GLU A 120 0.52 14.43 -1.59
C GLU A 120 -0.46 13.60 -0.75
N ARG A 121 -1.27 12.75 -1.39
CA ARG A 121 -2.27 11.92 -0.75
C ARG A 121 -1.84 10.47 -0.65
N VAL A 122 -0.89 10.00 -1.47
CA VAL A 122 -0.50 8.59 -1.51
C VAL A 122 0.21 8.20 -0.22
N ARG A 123 -0.43 7.31 0.55
CA ARG A 123 0.08 6.80 1.83
C ARG A 123 0.66 5.41 1.71
N ARG A 124 0.06 4.56 0.88
CA ARG A 124 0.50 3.18 0.67
C ARG A 124 0.37 2.79 -0.80
N ILE A 125 1.32 1.99 -1.27
CA ILE A 125 1.35 1.42 -2.62
C ILE A 125 1.52 -0.08 -2.45
N HIS A 126 0.72 -0.88 -3.12
CA HIS A 126 0.83 -2.33 -3.17
C HIS A 126 0.38 -2.78 -4.54
N VAL A 127 1.32 -3.17 -5.40
CA VAL A 127 0.99 -3.45 -6.80
C VAL A 127 1.73 -4.69 -7.25
N ILE A 128 1.02 -5.77 -7.54
CA ILE A 128 1.58 -6.98 -8.13
C ILE A 128 1.16 -6.99 -9.59
N ALA A 129 2.12 -6.81 -10.49
CA ALA A 129 1.84 -6.44 -11.88
C ALA A 129 2.92 -6.89 -12.86
N PRO A 130 2.61 -6.94 -14.17
CA PRO A 130 3.61 -7.11 -15.22
C PRO A 130 4.71 -6.03 -15.15
N THR A 131 5.93 -6.37 -15.57
CA THR A 131 7.09 -5.45 -15.57
C THR A 131 6.80 -4.13 -16.29
N VAL A 132 6.04 -4.14 -17.38
CA VAL A 132 5.72 -2.92 -18.15
C VAL A 132 4.94 -1.92 -17.29
N PHE A 133 3.89 -2.37 -16.61
CA PHE A 133 3.09 -1.51 -15.74
C PHE A 133 3.92 -1.03 -14.52
N LEU A 134 4.70 -1.91 -13.91
CA LEU A 134 5.59 -1.51 -12.80
C LEU A 134 6.64 -0.48 -13.24
N SER A 135 7.15 -0.58 -14.47
CA SER A 135 8.05 0.43 -15.03
C SER A 135 7.36 1.79 -15.16
N ASN A 136 6.12 1.82 -15.66
CA ASN A 136 5.34 3.05 -15.76
C ASN A 136 5.08 3.66 -14.37
N LEU A 137 4.73 2.82 -13.39
CA LEU A 137 4.51 3.23 -12.02
C LEU A 137 5.77 3.85 -11.42
N VAL A 138 6.91 3.18 -11.55
CA VAL A 138 8.23 3.68 -11.09
C VAL A 138 8.57 5.02 -11.72
N ASN A 139 8.31 5.22 -13.02
CA ASN A 139 8.55 6.50 -13.69
C ASN A 139 7.70 7.63 -13.13
N VAL A 140 6.45 7.35 -12.73
CA VAL A 140 5.55 8.35 -12.11
C VAL A 140 5.92 8.62 -10.65
N MET A 141 6.66 7.72 -10.00
CA MET A 141 7.17 7.92 -8.65
C MET A 141 8.38 8.85 -8.56
N ASP A 142 8.82 9.47 -9.66
CA ASP A 142 9.93 10.41 -9.63
C ASP A 142 9.50 11.73 -8.94
N GLY A 143 10.08 12.01 -7.78
CA GLY A 143 9.79 13.20 -6.96
C GLY A 143 9.40 12.90 -5.51
N GLU A 144 8.66 13.82 -4.89
CA GLU A 144 8.34 13.78 -3.47
C GLU A 144 6.99 13.10 -3.18
N PHE A 145 6.99 12.21 -2.19
CA PHE A 145 5.82 11.53 -1.65
C PHE A 145 5.73 11.75 -0.14
N PRO A 146 5.28 12.95 0.30
CA PRO A 146 5.41 13.37 1.70
C PRO A 146 4.59 12.53 2.67
N ARG A 147 3.54 11.83 2.19
CA ARG A 147 2.67 10.98 3.03
C ARG A 147 2.93 9.48 2.88
N LEU A 148 3.89 9.07 2.06
CA LEU A 148 4.14 7.66 1.77
C LEU A 148 4.81 6.99 2.98
N GLU A 149 4.06 6.13 3.66
CA GLU A 149 4.51 5.42 4.86
C GLU A 149 4.92 3.97 4.58
N ARG A 150 4.20 3.32 3.66
CA ARG A 150 4.35 1.88 3.36
C ARG A 150 4.19 1.60 1.86
N PRO A 151 5.22 1.81 1.03
CA PRO A 151 5.36 1.15 -0.25
C PRO A 151 5.61 -0.34 0.01
N SER A 152 4.61 -1.14 -0.31
CA SER A 152 4.62 -2.58 -0.21
C SER A 152 4.73 -3.21 -1.60
N HIS A 153 5.47 -4.32 -1.64
CA HIS A 153 5.61 -5.30 -2.72
C HIS A 153 5.13 -4.90 -4.12
N PRO A 154 5.95 -4.18 -4.91
CA PRO A 154 5.96 -4.38 -6.35
C PRO A 154 6.47 -5.80 -6.63
N LEU A 155 5.59 -6.80 -6.66
CA LEU A 155 6.00 -8.15 -7.06
C LEU A 155 5.92 -8.25 -8.59
N VAL A 156 7.07 -8.36 -9.23
CA VAL A 156 7.15 -8.72 -10.64
C VAL A 156 6.82 -10.20 -10.80
N ASP A 157 5.84 -10.54 -11.66
CA ASP A 157 5.53 -11.94 -11.99
C ASP A 157 6.62 -12.52 -12.91
N GLY A 158 7.48 -13.39 -12.37
CA GLY A 158 8.36 -14.28 -13.12
C GLY A 158 9.45 -13.65 -14.01
N SER A 159 9.44 -12.34 -14.23
CA SER A 159 10.41 -11.65 -15.08
C SER A 159 11.71 -11.35 -14.33
N ARG A 160 12.84 -11.65 -14.98
CA ARG A 160 14.20 -11.36 -14.48
C ARG A 160 14.63 -9.90 -14.69
N ILE A 161 13.73 -9.05 -15.17
CA ILE A 161 14.04 -7.65 -15.43
C ILE A 161 14.05 -6.91 -14.08
N SER A 162 15.22 -6.34 -13.76
CA SER A 162 15.37 -5.44 -12.63
C SER A 162 14.80 -4.07 -12.99
N LEU A 163 13.87 -3.58 -12.19
CA LEU A 163 13.43 -2.18 -12.26
C LEU A 163 14.30 -1.33 -11.33
N MET A 164 14.54 -0.07 -11.67
CA MET A 164 15.36 0.83 -10.87
C MET A 164 14.47 1.93 -10.30
N LEU A 165 14.49 2.15 -8.98
CA LEU A 165 13.77 3.28 -8.42
C LEU A 165 14.35 4.60 -8.91
N PRO A 166 13.55 5.68 -9.01
CA PRO A 166 14.06 6.98 -9.36
C PRO A 166 15.02 7.48 -8.28
N GLU A 167 16.10 8.15 -8.69
CA GLU A 167 17.08 8.70 -7.74
C GLU A 167 16.49 9.84 -6.89
N THR A 168 15.52 10.57 -7.45
CA THR A 168 14.88 11.73 -6.80
C THR A 168 13.70 11.35 -5.91
N LEU A 169 13.29 10.07 -5.88
CA LEU A 169 12.19 9.63 -5.03
C LEU A 169 12.49 9.92 -3.55
N GLN A 170 11.64 10.72 -2.92
CA GLN A 170 11.70 11.05 -1.51
C GLN A 170 10.41 10.68 -0.79
N ALA A 171 10.53 10.09 0.40
CA ALA A 171 9.40 9.74 1.25
C ALA A 171 9.80 9.88 2.73
N PRO A 172 9.71 11.08 3.32
CA PRO A 172 10.22 11.34 4.68
C PRO A 172 9.48 10.56 5.77
N LEU A 173 8.22 10.20 5.54
CA LEU A 173 7.40 9.42 6.48
C LEU A 173 7.48 7.89 6.24
N LEU A 174 8.46 7.45 5.45
CA LEU A 174 8.60 6.05 5.10
C LEU A 174 9.05 5.21 6.30
N HIS A 175 8.19 4.29 6.73
CA HIS A 175 8.46 3.40 7.86
C HIS A 175 8.76 1.96 7.44
N HIS A 176 8.12 1.48 6.39
CA HIS A 176 8.32 0.12 5.91
C HIS A 176 8.51 0.12 4.41
N LEU A 177 9.68 -0.31 3.96
CA LEU A 177 10.02 -0.40 2.55
C LEU A 177 10.22 -1.87 2.19
N THR A 178 9.41 -2.37 1.25
CA THR A 178 9.65 -3.69 0.66
C THR A 178 9.76 -3.59 -0.85
N LEU A 179 10.92 -3.95 -1.37
CA LEU A 179 11.26 -3.92 -2.78
C LEU A 179 11.48 -5.35 -3.26
N SER A 180 10.85 -5.76 -4.35
CA SER A 180 11.08 -7.08 -4.95
C SER A 180 11.43 -6.93 -6.42
N ASN A 181 12.54 -7.53 -6.86
CA ASN A 181 13.05 -7.36 -8.23
C ASN A 181 13.27 -5.88 -8.62
N ILE A 182 13.55 -5.04 -7.62
CA ILE A 182 13.85 -3.62 -7.78
C ILE A 182 15.24 -3.36 -7.21
N THR A 183 16.08 -2.69 -7.99
CA THR A 183 17.39 -2.19 -7.58
C THR A 183 17.29 -0.77 -7.06
N LEU A 184 18.00 -0.51 -5.96
CA LEU A 184 18.20 0.82 -5.43
C LEU A 184 19.40 1.48 -6.12
N PRO A 185 19.27 2.69 -6.68
CA PRO A 185 20.44 3.45 -7.13
C PRO A 185 21.39 3.70 -5.97
N THR A 186 22.70 3.71 -6.25
CA THR A 186 23.72 4.22 -5.32
C THR A 186 23.42 5.66 -4.90
N GLY A 187 22.84 6.47 -5.80
CA GLY A 187 22.42 7.85 -5.52
C GLY A 187 21.06 8.01 -4.84
N SER A 188 20.36 6.93 -4.47
CA SER A 188 18.95 7.01 -4.05
C SER A 188 18.73 7.96 -2.87
N GLN A 189 17.93 9.00 -3.09
CA GLN A 189 17.52 9.93 -2.04
C GLN A 189 16.53 9.30 -1.06
N LEU A 190 15.83 8.23 -1.47
CA LEU A 190 14.84 7.53 -0.65
C LEU A 190 15.43 7.08 0.69
N LEU A 191 16.57 6.37 0.65
CA LEU A 191 17.21 5.87 1.87
C LEU A 191 17.91 6.97 2.68
N ARG A 192 18.26 8.11 2.05
CA ARG A 192 18.88 9.24 2.75
C ARG A 192 17.88 10.03 3.59
N HIS A 193 16.62 10.11 3.14
CA HIS A 193 15.58 10.90 3.81
C HIS A 193 14.59 10.06 4.63
N ALA A 194 14.65 8.73 4.53
CA ALA A 194 13.81 7.82 5.30
C ALA A 194 14.34 7.66 6.74
N GLU A 195 14.42 8.75 7.50
CA GLU A 195 14.88 8.76 8.89
C GLU A 195 14.05 7.82 9.78
N GLY A 196 12.75 7.70 9.50
CA GLY A 196 11.81 6.86 10.23
C GLY A 196 11.74 5.40 9.77
N LEU A 197 12.66 4.91 8.92
CA LEU A 197 12.58 3.56 8.37
C LEU A 197 12.80 2.49 9.45
N ILE A 198 11.77 1.69 9.73
CA ILE A 198 11.77 0.60 10.72
C ILE A 198 12.06 -0.75 10.06
N THR A 199 11.48 -0.98 8.88
CA THR A 199 11.62 -2.25 8.16
C THR A 199 12.12 -2.02 6.75
N LEU A 200 13.22 -2.68 6.39
CA LEU A 200 13.71 -2.77 5.03
C LEU A 200 13.72 -4.24 4.57
N ALA A 201 13.00 -4.52 3.50
CA ALA A 201 13.02 -5.83 2.85
C ALA A 201 13.40 -5.68 1.37
N LEU A 202 14.55 -6.24 1.00
CA LEU A 202 15.05 -6.33 -0.37
C LEU A 202 14.91 -7.78 -0.82
N LEU A 203 13.93 -8.05 -1.68
CA LEU A 203 13.57 -9.39 -2.12
C LEU A 203 13.98 -9.61 -3.57
N ASN A 204 14.39 -10.83 -3.87
CA ASN A 204 14.81 -11.23 -5.21
C ASN A 204 15.87 -10.29 -5.80
N VAL A 205 16.85 -9.88 -4.98
CA VAL A 205 17.94 -9.01 -5.43
C VAL A 205 18.74 -9.75 -6.50
N PRO A 206 18.84 -9.22 -7.73
CA PRO A 206 19.62 -9.86 -8.77
C PRO A 206 21.10 -9.82 -8.39
N ALA A 207 21.82 -10.93 -8.59
CA ALA A 207 23.26 -11.02 -8.33
C ALA A 207 24.13 -10.23 -9.34
N THR A 208 23.52 -9.40 -10.19
CA THR A 208 24.19 -8.66 -11.26
C THR A 208 24.95 -7.44 -10.72
N ALA A 209 25.79 -6.86 -11.58
CA ALA A 209 26.82 -5.83 -11.29
C ALA A 209 26.31 -4.46 -10.77
N GLY A 210 25.08 -4.36 -10.26
CA GLY A 210 24.51 -3.13 -9.72
C GLY A 210 24.30 -3.12 -8.20
N PHE A 211 24.48 -4.26 -7.52
CA PHE A 211 24.37 -4.32 -6.07
C PHE A 211 25.73 -4.05 -5.41
N TYR A 212 25.81 -2.98 -4.63
CA TYR A 212 27.02 -2.58 -3.90
C TYR A 212 26.79 -2.78 -2.39
N PRO A 213 27.18 -3.93 -1.81
CA PRO A 213 26.93 -4.25 -0.41
C PRO A 213 27.47 -3.19 0.54
N ASP A 214 28.69 -2.68 0.28
CA ASP A 214 29.34 -1.69 1.14
C ASP A 214 28.55 -0.38 1.18
N HIS A 215 27.97 0.03 0.04
CA HIS A 215 27.14 1.22 -0.03
C HIS A 215 25.84 1.05 0.74
N LEU A 216 25.19 -0.11 0.59
CA LEU A 216 24.00 -0.43 1.38
C LEU A 216 24.33 -0.41 2.88
N VAL A 217 25.40 -1.08 3.30
CA VAL A 217 25.83 -1.09 4.71
C VAL A 217 26.07 0.31 5.25
N ALA A 218 26.74 1.18 4.49
CA ALA A 218 26.95 2.57 4.87
C ALA A 218 25.61 3.31 5.07
N GLN A 219 24.65 3.14 4.15
CA GLN A 219 23.32 3.74 4.28
C GLN A 219 22.54 3.20 5.50
N LEU A 220 22.55 1.88 5.70
CA LEU A 220 21.86 1.26 6.84
C LEU A 220 22.47 1.70 8.18
N SER A 221 23.79 1.91 8.23
CA SER A 221 24.47 2.39 9.44
C SER A 221 24.03 3.79 9.89
N ALA A 222 23.48 4.59 8.99
CA ALA A 222 22.95 5.92 9.28
C ALA A 222 21.49 5.91 9.78
N MET A 223 20.79 4.77 9.71
CA MET A 223 19.37 4.66 10.07
C MET A 223 19.20 4.23 11.53
N SER A 224 18.96 5.19 12.43
CA SER A 224 18.83 4.94 13.88
C SER A 224 17.58 4.13 14.28
N HIS A 225 16.55 4.12 13.43
CA HIS A 225 15.26 3.49 13.72
C HIS A 225 15.08 2.12 13.05
N LEU A 226 16.07 1.64 12.31
CA LEU A 226 15.97 0.40 11.55
C LEU A 226 16.03 -0.82 12.48
N GLU A 227 14.91 -1.55 12.57
CA GLU A 227 14.79 -2.73 13.44
C GLU A 227 14.90 -4.04 12.66
N ILE A 228 14.36 -4.07 11.44
CA ILE A 228 14.25 -5.30 10.65
C ILE A 228 14.86 -5.08 9.27
N VAL A 229 15.87 -5.88 8.95
CA VAL A 229 16.49 -5.95 7.63
C VAL A 229 16.36 -7.35 7.09
N THR A 230 15.72 -7.48 5.93
CA THR A 230 15.59 -8.75 5.19
C THR A 230 16.19 -8.57 3.80
N ILE A 231 17.16 -9.41 3.44
CA ILE A 231 17.78 -9.40 2.12
C ILE A 231 17.73 -10.80 1.54
N HIS A 232 16.93 -11.00 0.50
CA HIS A 232 16.82 -12.26 -0.21
C HIS A 232 17.41 -12.11 -1.61
N PHE A 233 18.50 -12.82 -1.87
CA PHE A 233 19.13 -12.87 -3.19
C PHE A 233 18.48 -13.92 -4.07
N TYR A 234 18.46 -13.67 -5.37
CA TYR A 234 18.05 -14.67 -6.34
C TYR A 234 19.11 -15.78 -6.42
N ALA A 235 18.75 -17.01 -6.07
CA ALA A 235 19.59 -18.16 -6.38
C ALA A 235 19.48 -18.39 -7.89
N PRO A 236 20.59 -18.31 -8.66
CA PRO A 236 20.52 -18.70 -10.07
C PRO A 236 20.05 -20.15 -10.11
N PHE A 237 18.88 -20.40 -10.70
CA PHE A 237 18.51 -21.77 -11.02
C PHE A 237 19.67 -22.36 -11.81
N PRO A 238 20.29 -23.46 -11.36
CA PRO A 238 21.31 -24.11 -12.16
C PRO A 238 20.62 -24.42 -13.48
N THR A 239 21.02 -23.70 -14.53
CA THR A 239 20.64 -24.09 -15.88
C THR A 239 21.24 -25.47 -15.98
N THR A 240 20.39 -26.50 -15.91
CA THR A 240 20.76 -27.84 -16.31
C THR A 240 21.18 -27.65 -17.76
N ARG A 241 22.48 -27.44 -17.97
CA ARG A 241 23.11 -27.50 -19.28
C ARG A 241 22.56 -28.80 -19.81
N SER A 242 21.74 -28.70 -20.84
CA SER A 242 21.24 -29.84 -21.60
C SER A 242 22.47 -30.55 -22.13
N SER A 243 23.05 -31.38 -21.27
CA SER A 243 24.11 -32.31 -21.55
C SER A 243 23.44 -33.42 -22.31
N GLY A 244 23.21 -33.16 -23.59
CA GLY A 244 22.58 -34.11 -24.48
C GLY A 244 22.08 -33.41 -25.74
N ASP A 245 22.45 -33.86 -26.92
CA ASP A 245 23.43 -34.88 -27.24
C ASP A 245 23.75 -34.74 -28.72
N SER A 246 25.01 -35.02 -29.01
CA SER A 246 25.59 -35.07 -30.32
C SER A 246 24.84 -36.10 -31.18
N ARG A 247 24.04 -35.62 -32.14
CA ARG A 247 23.78 -36.39 -33.36
C ARG A 247 24.51 -35.75 -34.53
N GLU A 248 25.81 -35.90 -34.46
CA GLU A 248 26.65 -36.08 -35.63
C GLU A 248 26.29 -37.45 -36.25
N ARG A 249 25.39 -37.44 -37.24
CA ARG A 249 25.29 -38.53 -38.22
C ARG A 249 25.21 -37.92 -39.61
N ARG A 250 26.38 -37.99 -40.26
CA ARG A 250 26.67 -38.17 -41.70
C ARG A 250 25.56 -37.88 -42.69
#